data_AF-A0A249P4E9-F1
#
_entry.id   AF-A0A249P4E9-F1
#
_cell.length_a   1.000
_cell.length_b   1.000
_cell.length_c   1.000
_cell.angle_alpha   90.00
_cell.angle_beta   90.00
_cell.angle_gamma   90.00
#
_symmetry.space_group_name_H-M   'P 1'
#
loop_
_entity.id
_entity.type
_entity.pdbx_description
1 polymer ?
#
loop_
_entity_poly.entity_id
_entity_poly.type
_entity_poly.pdbx_seq_one_letter_code
_entity_poly.pdbx_strand_id
1 'polypeptide(L)' 'MIGYVVPELQKRGVYATGYREGTLREKLFGGGPYLPATHPADRFRDIER' A
#
# COMPACT_ATOMS: atom_id res chain seq x y z
N MET A 1 13.74 -11.10 -17.49
CA MET A 1 14.31 -10.18 -16.47
C MET A 1 13.70 -10.40 -15.08
N ILE A 2 12.36 -10.37 -14.93
CA ILE A 2 11.67 -10.61 -13.65
C ILE A 2 12.09 -11.92 -12.98
N GLY A 3 12.19 -13.02 -13.75
CA GLY A 3 12.53 -14.35 -13.23
C GLY A 3 13.95 -14.51 -12.65
N TYR A 4 14.82 -13.51 -12.79
CA TYR A 4 16.19 -13.55 -12.25
C TYR A 4 16.39 -12.59 -11.08
N VAL A 5 15.79 -11.39 -11.15
CA VAL A 5 16.02 -10.35 -10.15
C VAL A 5 15.14 -10.54 -8.91
N VAL A 6 13.86 -10.88 -9.09
CA VAL A 6 12.91 -11.01 -7.97
C VAL A 6 13.32 -12.08 -6.96
N PRO A 7 13.75 -13.30 -7.36
CA PRO A 7 14.20 -14.30 -6.39
C PRO A 7 15.37 -13.81 -5.53
N GLU A 8 16.33 -13.08 -6.11
CA GLU A 8 17.47 -12.56 -5.37
C GLU A 8 17.09 -11.44 -4.39
N LEU A 9 16.13 -10.58 -4.76
CA LEU A 9 15.63 -9.55 -3.85
C LEU A 9 14.78 -10.15 -2.72
N GLN A 10 14.01 -11.21 -2.98
CA GLN A 10 13.27 -11.95 -1.95
C GLN A 10 14.22 -12.65 -0.97
N LYS A 11 15.29 -13.30 -1.44
CA LYS A 11 16.33 -13.90 -0.58
C LYS A 11 16.98 -12.88 0.36
N ARG A 12 17.11 -11.62 -0.09
CA ARG A 12 17.65 -10.50 0.71
C ARG A 12 16.62 -9.84 1.63
N GLY A 13 15.35 -10.25 1.57
CA GLY A 13 14.28 -9.69 2.42
C GLY A 13 13.84 -8.27 2.05
N VAL A 14 14.21 -7.77 0.85
CA VAL A 14 13.89 -6.40 0.40
C VAL A 14 12.77 -6.34 -0.64
N TYR A 15 12.16 -7.49 -0.95
CA TYR A 15 11.04 -7.58 -1.88
C TYR A 15 9.97 -8.52 -1.35
N ALA A 16 8.70 -8.18 -1.58
CA ALA A 16 7.58 -8.95 -1.06
C ALA A 16 7.55 -10.38 -1.63
N THR A 17 7.26 -11.35 -0.76
CA THR A 17 7.06 -12.76 -1.13
C THR A 17 5.61 -13.10 -1.45
N GLY A 18 4.69 -12.20 -1.10
CA GLY A 18 3.26 -12.31 -1.40
C GLY A 18 2.54 -10.99 -1.14
N TYR A 19 1.28 -10.92 -1.56
CA TYR A 19 0.43 -9.77 -1.27
C TYR A 19 -0.16 -9.88 0.14
N ARG A 20 -0.17 -8.75 0.85
CA ARG A 20 -0.96 -8.61 2.08
C ARG A 20 -2.45 -8.50 1.72
N GLU A 21 -3.34 -8.87 2.62
CA GLU A 21 -4.77 -8.58 2.45
C GLU A 21 -5.05 -7.06 2.59
N GLY A 22 -6.23 -6.64 2.15
CA GLY A 22 -6.65 -5.23 2.17
C GLY A 22 -6.39 -4.46 0.86
N THR A 23 -6.74 -3.18 0.92
CA THR A 23 -6.66 -2.21 -0.18
C THR A 23 -5.22 -1.89 -0.58
N LEU A 24 -5.03 -1.31 -1.75
CA LEU A 24 -3.71 -0.85 -2.21
C LEU A 24 -3.10 0.16 -1.24
N ARG A 25 -3.91 1.06 -0.67
CA ARG A 25 -3.45 2.05 0.30
C ARG A 25 -2.85 1.39 1.53
N GLU A 26 -3.53 0.39 2.08
CA GLU A 26 -3.04 -0.38 3.23
C GLU A 26 -1.72 -1.09 2.92
N LYS A 27 -1.59 -1.63 1.71
CA LYS A 27 -0.35 -2.28 1.23
C LYS A 27 0.83 -1.33 1.07
N LEU A 28 0.59 -0.05 0.79
CA LEU A 28 1.65 0.93 0.57
C LEU A 28 1.99 1.73 1.83
N PHE A 29 0.99 2.13 2.61
CA PHE A 29 1.13 3.12 3.68
C PHE A 29 0.66 2.61 5.05
N GLY A 30 -0.05 1.48 5.11
CA GLY A 30 -0.79 1.10 6.31
C GLY A 30 -1.91 2.08 6.65
N GLY A 31 -2.37 2.07 7.91
CA GLY A 31 -3.31 3.08 8.42
C GLY A 31 -4.77 2.94 7.96
N GLY A 32 -5.13 1.80 7.37
CA GLY A 32 -6.50 1.51 6.93
C GLY A 32 -6.83 1.96 5.50
N PRO A 33 -8.08 1.71 5.05
CA PRO A 33 -8.47 1.87 3.65
C PRO A 33 -8.67 3.33 3.23
N TYR A 34 -8.78 4.27 4.17
CA TYR A 34 -9.04 5.68 3.90
C TYR A 34 -7.82 6.57 4.17
N LEU A 35 -7.85 7.76 3.57
CA LEU A 35 -6.84 8.80 3.80
C LEU A 35 -6.90 9.29 5.26
N PRO A 36 -5.76 9.60 5.90
CA PRO A 36 -5.75 10.16 7.24
C PRO A 36 -6.33 11.57 7.23
N ALA A 37 -6.75 12.05 8.39
CA ALA A 37 -7.28 13.40 8.57
C ALA A 37 -6.32 14.53 8.14
N THR A 38 -5.02 14.25 8.08
CA THR A 38 -4.01 15.22 7.61
C THR A 38 -3.97 15.36 6.09
N HIS A 39 -4.60 14.45 5.34
CA HIS A 39 -4.61 14.50 3.89
C HIS A 39 -5.65 15.52 3.39
N PRO A 40 -5.32 16.42 2.44
CA PRO A 40 -6.25 17.46 1.99
C PRO A 40 -7.61 16.95 1.51
N ALA A 41 -7.65 15.76 0.90
CA ALA A 41 -8.89 15.14 0.43
C ALA A 41 -9.85 14.73 1.55
N ASP A 42 -9.40 14.57 2.81
CA ASP A 42 -10.28 14.26 3.93
C ASP A 42 -11.33 15.35 4.16
N ARG A 43 -11.00 16.61 3.84
CA ARG A 43 -11.92 17.76 3.88
C ARG A 43 -13.15 17.62 2.98
N PHE A 44 -13.10 16.70 2.02
CA PHE A 44 -14.14 16.52 1.01
C PHE A 44 -14.94 15.23 1.20
N ARG A 45 -14.81 14.55 2.34
CA ARG A 45 -15.41 13.23 2.57
C ARG A 45 -16.94 13.24 2.66
N ASP A 46 -17.51 14.30 3.22
CA ASP A 46 -18.94 14.41 3.51
C ASP A 46 -19.59 15.62 2.81
N ILE A 47 -19.06 16.02 1.64
CA ILE A 47 -19.51 17.24 0.94
C ILE A 47 -20.93 17.16 0.38
N GLU A 48 -21.46 15.94 0.26
CA GLU A 48 -22.83 15.68 -0.21
C GLU A 48 -23.80 15.45 0.95
N ARG A 49 -23.32 15.52 2.20
CA ARG A 49 -24.14 15.28 3.39
C ARG A 49 -24.95 16.51 3.79
#